data_AF-A0A7C7WHR3-F1
#
_entry.id   AF-A0A7C7WHR3-F1
#
_cell.length_a   1.000
_cell.length_b   1.000
_cell.length_c   1.000
_cell.angle_alpha   90.00
_cell.angle_beta   90.00
_cell.angle_gamma   90.00
#
_symmetry.space_group_name_H-M   'P 1'
#
loop_
_entity.id
_entity.type
_entity.pdbx_description
1 polymer ?
#
loop_
_entity_poly.entity_id
_entity_poly.type
_entity_poly.pdbx_seq_one_letter_code
_entity_poly.pdbx_strand_id
1 'polypeptide(L)'
;MTTKKNSAKNLVSIKSSPKNLEKPMKGRDILVKALENEGVKVIFGYPGGASMEIHQGLTLSHKIRMVLPRHEQGGSFAAGGYARATGNIGVCLATSGPGATNLITGIIDAKMDSIPLIAITGQVPSTVLGTDAFQETDIIGATFPLVKHSYMIQNVAEIPKIINEAFHIARTGRPGPVLVDIPKNIQQQEGVVDFNVKFNCPSYKPNLKPSALQCKKAAHAIQNAKRPIIYAGGGIVSSGASEELRAFAKKTGIPVTTTVMGLGIIPSNDPLSLRMLGMHGAVYANIAINHADLVIAMGVRFDDRVTGKLAEFCKNAQFIQIDIDPTEINKNILIDIPIQGDVKQALKILHGYV
;
A
#
# COMPACT_ATOMS: atom_id res chain seq x y z
N MET A 1 14.42 42.51 -69.78
CA MET A 1 13.27 42.49 -68.86
C MET A 1 12.56 41.16 -69.07
N THR A 2 12.32 40.25 -68.14
CA THR A 2 12.37 40.30 -66.67
C THR A 2 12.41 38.85 -66.16
N THR A 3 13.32 38.64 -65.22
CA THR A 3 13.51 37.59 -64.21
C THR A 3 12.30 36.86 -63.61
N LYS A 4 12.61 35.64 -63.10
CA LYS A 4 12.10 34.96 -61.87
C LYS A 4 10.71 34.28 -62.00
N LYS A 5 10.42 33.13 -61.38
CA LYS A 5 10.97 32.49 -60.17
C LYS A 5 10.55 31.00 -60.11
N ASN A 6 11.45 30.14 -59.65
CA ASN A 6 11.17 28.79 -59.16
C ASN A 6 10.02 28.77 -58.14
N SER A 7 9.06 27.86 -58.30
CA SER A 7 8.21 27.38 -57.20
C SER A 7 8.58 25.93 -56.89
N ALA A 8 9.51 25.77 -55.94
CA ALA A 8 9.80 24.48 -55.34
C ALA A 8 8.52 23.98 -54.65
N LYS A 9 8.03 22.79 -55.05
CA LYS A 9 7.02 22.05 -54.29
C LYS A 9 7.65 21.70 -52.95
N ASN A 10 7.14 22.30 -51.87
CA ASN A 10 7.42 21.86 -50.51
C ASN A 10 6.84 20.46 -50.33
N LEU A 11 7.67 19.44 -50.57
CA LEU A 11 7.47 18.10 -50.04
C LEU A 11 7.52 18.22 -48.52
N VAL A 12 6.36 18.15 -47.88
CA VAL A 12 6.25 17.99 -46.44
C VAL A 12 6.99 16.71 -46.09
N SER A 13 8.19 16.83 -45.51
CA SER A 13 8.91 15.68 -44.96
C SER A 13 8.06 15.15 -43.81
N ILE A 14 7.36 14.05 -44.02
CA ILE A 14 6.85 13.24 -42.92
C ILE A 14 8.10 12.79 -42.17
N LYS A 15 8.39 13.42 -41.04
CA LYS A 15 9.37 12.90 -40.08
C LYS A 15 8.79 11.57 -39.59
N SER A 16 9.11 10.48 -40.28
CA SER A 16 9.04 9.14 -39.72
C SER A 16 10.04 9.12 -38.57
N SER A 17 9.55 9.46 -37.38
CA SER A 17 10.26 9.15 -36.16
C SER A 17 10.39 7.63 -36.16
N PRO A 18 11.60 7.05 -36.11
CA PRO A 18 11.72 5.62 -35.91
C PRO A 18 11.20 5.37 -34.50
N LYS A 19 9.91 5.04 -34.35
CA LYS A 19 9.50 4.23 -33.20
C LYS A 19 10.35 2.97 -33.36
N ASN A 20 11.35 2.80 -32.50
CA ASN A 20 11.96 1.49 -32.28
C ASN A 20 10.78 0.56 -32.01
N LEU A 21 10.35 -0.19 -33.03
CA LEU A 21 9.37 -1.23 -32.88
C LEU A 21 10.11 -2.30 -32.08
N GLU A 22 9.94 -2.25 -30.75
CA GLU A 22 10.48 -3.26 -29.86
C GLU A 22 10.02 -4.63 -30.37
N LYS A 23 10.94 -5.61 -30.35
CA LYS A 23 10.62 -6.96 -30.80
C LYS A 23 9.43 -7.49 -29.99
N PRO A 24 8.50 -8.26 -30.60
CA PRO A 24 7.44 -8.92 -29.86
C PRO A 24 8.01 -9.70 -28.68
N MET A 25 7.41 -9.52 -27.50
CA MET A 25 7.77 -10.20 -26.26
C MET A 25 6.59 -11.03 -25.77
N LYS A 26 6.85 -12.19 -25.16
CA LYS A 26 5.79 -12.95 -24.51
C LYS A 26 5.29 -12.19 -23.28
N GLY A 27 4.00 -12.35 -22.95
CA GLY A 27 3.38 -11.72 -21.79
C GLY A 27 4.12 -12.01 -20.48
N ARG A 28 4.67 -13.22 -20.32
CA ARG A 28 5.52 -13.58 -19.16
C ARG A 28 6.77 -12.68 -19.05
N ASP A 29 7.41 -12.35 -20.16
CA ASP A 29 8.65 -11.56 -20.20
C ASP A 29 8.32 -10.07 -20.02
N ILE A 30 7.17 -9.64 -20.56
CA ILE A 30 6.61 -8.30 -20.33
C ILE A 30 6.31 -8.09 -18.84
N LEU A 31 5.67 -9.07 -18.19
CA LEU A 31 5.37 -9.04 -16.76
C LEU A 31 6.66 -8.92 -15.94
N VAL A 32 7.64 -9.78 -16.19
CA VAL A 32 8.93 -9.75 -15.48
C VAL A 32 9.60 -8.39 -15.66
N LYS A 33 9.63 -7.86 -16.89
CA LYS A 33 10.18 -6.53 -17.17
C LYS A 33 9.43 -5.40 -16.44
N ALA A 34 8.10 -5.47 -16.38
CA ALA A 34 7.29 -4.51 -15.64
C ALA A 34 7.59 -4.55 -14.13
N LEU A 35 7.74 -5.75 -13.55
CA LEU A 35 8.13 -5.93 -12.15
C LEU A 35 9.55 -5.38 -11.88
N GLU A 36 10.49 -5.59 -12.80
CA GLU A 36 11.83 -4.99 -12.70
C GLU A 36 11.78 -3.46 -12.73
N ASN A 37 10.92 -2.87 -13.57
CA ASN A 37 10.76 -1.42 -13.67
C ASN A 37 10.13 -0.81 -12.40
N GLU A 38 9.27 -1.55 -11.71
CA GLU A 38 8.75 -1.18 -10.38
C GLU A 38 9.77 -1.41 -9.24
N GLY A 39 10.97 -1.91 -9.57
CA GLY A 39 12.06 -2.10 -8.62
C GLY A 39 11.94 -3.35 -7.76
N VAL A 40 11.16 -4.34 -8.18
CA VAL A 40 11.05 -5.63 -7.47
C VAL A 40 12.41 -6.32 -7.44
N LYS A 41 12.83 -6.76 -6.26
CA LYS A 41 14.10 -7.48 -6.03
C LYS A 41 13.89 -8.93 -5.60
N VAL A 42 12.78 -9.23 -4.94
CA VAL A 42 12.48 -10.54 -4.37
C VAL A 42 11.02 -10.88 -4.63
N ILE A 43 10.76 -12.11 -5.08
CA ILE A 43 9.41 -12.68 -5.20
C ILE A 43 9.37 -13.98 -4.41
N PHE A 44 8.30 -14.17 -3.62
CA PHE A 44 8.03 -15.39 -2.88
C PHE A 44 6.99 -16.21 -3.66
N GLY A 45 7.44 -17.21 -4.43
CA GLY A 45 6.60 -17.83 -5.46
C GLY A 45 6.63 -19.35 -5.46
N TYR A 46 5.46 -19.98 -5.60
CA TYR A 46 5.32 -21.44 -5.76
C TYR A 46 4.81 -21.79 -7.17
N PRO A 47 5.51 -22.65 -7.93
CA PRO A 47 5.16 -22.95 -9.32
C PRO A 47 3.97 -23.90 -9.46
N GLY A 48 3.22 -23.72 -10.55
CA GLY A 48 2.20 -24.66 -11.01
C GLY A 48 1.84 -24.47 -12.48
N GLY A 49 0.91 -25.29 -12.99
CA GLY A 49 0.64 -25.39 -14.43
C GLY A 49 0.16 -24.09 -15.09
N ALA A 50 -0.56 -23.24 -14.34
CA ALA A 50 -1.10 -21.97 -14.81
C ALA A 50 -0.16 -20.78 -14.59
N SER A 51 0.91 -20.92 -13.80
CA SER A 51 1.95 -19.89 -13.61
C SER A 51 3.31 -20.27 -14.21
N MET A 52 3.42 -21.44 -14.84
CA MET A 52 4.69 -21.99 -15.34
C MET A 52 5.44 -21.02 -16.27
N GLU A 53 4.72 -20.31 -17.15
CA GLU A 53 5.32 -19.33 -18.05
C GLU A 53 5.97 -18.18 -17.28
N ILE A 54 5.29 -17.65 -16.25
CA ILE A 54 5.83 -16.60 -15.37
C ILE A 54 7.11 -17.11 -14.69
N HIS A 55 7.10 -18.33 -14.17
CA HIS A 55 8.29 -18.94 -13.56
C HIS A 55 9.45 -19.08 -14.56
N GLN A 56 9.18 -19.49 -15.80
CA GLN A 56 10.20 -19.54 -16.85
C GLN A 56 10.77 -18.16 -17.16
N GLY A 57 9.93 -17.13 -17.31
CA GLY A 57 10.38 -15.75 -17.50
C GLY A 57 11.26 -15.26 -16.35
N LEU A 58 10.90 -15.59 -15.10
CA LEU A 58 11.70 -15.23 -13.92
C LEU A 58 13.09 -15.87 -13.90
N THR A 59 13.28 -17.06 -14.49
CA THR A 59 14.64 -17.66 -14.61
C THR A 59 15.58 -16.86 -15.51
N LEU A 60 15.03 -16.02 -16.39
CA LEU A 60 15.80 -15.17 -17.31
C LEU A 60 16.11 -13.79 -16.69
N SER A 61 15.50 -13.44 -15.56
CA SER A 61 15.82 -12.19 -14.86
C SER A 61 17.07 -12.37 -13.98
N HIS A 62 18.00 -11.42 -14.10
CA HIS A 62 19.15 -11.29 -13.20
C HIS A 62 18.92 -10.28 -12.06
N LYS A 63 17.75 -9.62 -12.01
CA LYS A 63 17.42 -8.60 -11.01
C LYS A 63 16.48 -9.09 -9.91
N ILE A 64 15.63 -10.06 -10.25
CA ILE A 64 14.63 -10.59 -9.33
C ILE A 64 15.10 -11.93 -8.80
N ARG A 65 15.29 -12.01 -7.48
CA ARG A 65 15.51 -13.28 -6.79
C ARG A 65 14.17 -13.94 -6.49
N MET A 66 14.01 -15.19 -6.92
CA MET A 66 12.86 -16.01 -6.53
C MET A 66 13.17 -16.83 -5.27
N VAL A 67 12.32 -16.73 -4.26
CA VAL A 67 12.37 -17.53 -3.03
C VAL A 67 11.20 -18.51 -3.08
N LEU A 68 11.51 -19.80 -3.20
CA LEU A 68 10.52 -20.87 -3.24
C LEU A 68 10.09 -21.25 -1.82
N PRO A 69 8.85 -20.94 -1.38
CA PRO A 69 8.32 -21.46 -0.13
C PRO A 69 7.97 -22.95 -0.27
N ARG A 70 7.52 -23.58 0.82
CA ARG A 70 6.96 -24.96 0.78
C ARG A 70 5.44 -25.01 0.80
N HIS A 71 4.80 -23.85 0.86
CA HIS A 71 3.37 -23.64 0.78
C HIS A 71 3.11 -22.18 0.40
N GLU A 72 2.11 -21.87 -0.43
CA GLU A 72 1.85 -20.50 -0.90
C GLU A 72 1.51 -19.55 0.26
N GLN A 73 0.83 -20.05 1.30
CA GLN A 73 0.61 -19.30 2.54
C GLN A 73 1.93 -18.84 3.19
N GLY A 74 2.95 -19.71 3.19
CA GLY A 74 4.29 -19.31 3.63
C GLY A 74 4.90 -18.25 2.72
N GLY A 75 4.61 -18.31 1.42
CA GLY A 75 5.01 -17.29 0.45
C GLY A 75 4.36 -15.92 0.68
N SER A 76 3.04 -15.88 0.90
CA SER A 76 2.32 -14.63 1.17
C SER A 76 2.74 -14.01 2.51
N PHE A 77 2.93 -14.80 3.57
CA PHE A 77 3.47 -14.30 4.83
C PHE A 77 4.92 -13.83 4.70
N ALA A 78 5.77 -14.53 3.96
CA ALA A 78 7.15 -14.10 3.72
C ALA A 78 7.19 -12.77 2.94
N ALA A 79 6.30 -12.58 1.95
CA ALA A 79 6.14 -11.31 1.24
C ALA A 79 5.69 -10.18 2.18
N GLY A 80 4.72 -10.44 3.07
CA GLY A 80 4.28 -9.48 4.08
C GLY A 80 5.40 -9.12 5.08
N GLY A 81 6.15 -10.11 5.55
CA GLY A 81 7.31 -9.91 6.42
C GLY A 81 8.42 -9.10 5.75
N TYR A 82 8.72 -9.39 4.47
CA TYR A 82 9.64 -8.59 3.66
C TYR A 82 9.18 -7.13 3.57
N ALA A 83 7.90 -6.89 3.27
CA ALA A 83 7.35 -5.54 3.17
C ALA A 83 7.50 -4.76 4.48
N ARG A 84 7.15 -5.39 5.61
CA ARG A 84 7.27 -4.81 6.96
C ARG A 84 8.72 -4.48 7.31
N ALA A 85 9.66 -5.36 6.99
CA ALA A 85 11.06 -5.23 7.38
C ALA A 85 11.83 -4.19 6.52
N THR A 86 11.46 -4.04 5.25
CA THR A 86 12.23 -3.17 4.32
C THR A 86 11.50 -1.89 3.92
N GLY A 87 10.20 -1.76 4.19
CA GLY A 87 9.36 -0.69 3.67
C GLY A 87 9.12 -0.74 2.16
N ASN A 88 9.51 -1.84 1.49
CA ASN A 88 9.23 -2.06 0.07
C ASN A 88 7.91 -2.81 -0.08
N ILE A 89 7.39 -2.91 -1.31
CA ILE A 89 6.21 -3.72 -1.60
C ILE A 89 6.61 -5.21 -1.60
N GLY A 90 5.88 -6.03 -0.86
CA GLY A 90 6.05 -7.49 -0.89
C GLY A 90 5.38 -8.08 -2.12
N VAL A 91 6.00 -9.07 -2.77
CA VAL A 91 5.42 -9.74 -3.94
C VAL A 91 5.37 -11.25 -3.70
N CYS A 92 4.16 -11.82 -3.76
CA CYS A 92 3.96 -13.26 -3.76
C CYS A 92 3.36 -13.73 -5.09
N LEU A 93 3.69 -14.97 -5.47
CA LEU A 93 3.28 -15.58 -6.74
C LEU A 93 2.73 -16.99 -6.49
N ALA A 94 1.58 -17.30 -7.07
CA ALA A 94 1.01 -18.64 -7.08
C ALA A 94 0.46 -19.04 -8.45
N THR A 95 0.24 -20.34 -8.64
CA THR A 95 -0.59 -20.86 -9.74
C THR A 95 -2.09 -20.61 -9.49
N SER A 96 -2.94 -21.01 -10.42
CA SER A 96 -4.41 -20.94 -10.31
C SER A 96 -4.96 -21.87 -9.23
N GLY A 97 -6.27 -21.78 -9.00
CA GLY A 97 -7.00 -22.73 -8.16
C GLY A 97 -6.44 -22.82 -6.74
N PRO A 98 -5.93 -24.00 -6.32
CA PRO A 98 -5.45 -24.19 -4.95
C PRO A 98 -4.27 -23.29 -4.58
N GLY A 99 -3.38 -22.97 -5.54
CA GLY A 99 -2.26 -22.08 -5.27
C GLY A 99 -2.73 -20.68 -4.91
N ALA A 100 -3.70 -20.17 -5.67
CA ALA A 100 -4.30 -18.86 -5.47
C ALA A 100 -5.06 -18.78 -4.14
N THR A 101 -5.88 -19.78 -3.81
CA THR A 101 -6.65 -19.80 -2.55
C THR A 101 -5.76 -19.92 -1.31
N ASN A 102 -4.62 -20.61 -1.42
CA ASN A 102 -3.63 -20.69 -0.35
C ASN A 102 -2.97 -19.33 0.00
N LEU A 103 -3.06 -18.32 -0.88
CA LEU A 103 -2.57 -16.97 -0.59
C LEU A 103 -3.51 -16.18 0.33
N ILE A 104 -4.79 -16.54 0.40
CA ILE A 104 -5.87 -15.71 0.96
C ILE A 104 -5.57 -15.27 2.40
N THR A 105 -5.11 -16.16 3.28
CA THR A 105 -4.81 -15.78 4.68
C THR A 105 -3.75 -14.69 4.77
N GLY A 106 -2.67 -14.80 3.97
CA GLY A 106 -1.63 -13.77 3.96
C GLY A 106 -2.07 -12.47 3.29
N ILE A 107 -2.98 -12.54 2.32
CA ILE A 107 -3.64 -11.34 1.75
C ILE A 107 -4.46 -10.63 2.83
N ILE A 108 -5.29 -11.36 3.59
CA ILE A 108 -6.08 -10.79 4.68
C ILE A 108 -5.18 -10.16 5.74
N ASP A 109 -4.11 -10.84 6.15
CA ASP A 109 -3.13 -10.31 7.09
C ASP A 109 -2.58 -8.95 6.61
N ALA A 110 -2.12 -8.90 5.35
CA ALA A 110 -1.63 -7.67 4.75
C ALA A 110 -2.71 -6.57 4.68
N LYS A 111 -3.96 -6.92 4.39
CA LYS A 111 -5.07 -5.95 4.34
C LYS A 111 -5.36 -5.36 5.71
N MET A 112 -5.49 -6.21 6.73
CA MET A 112 -5.87 -5.78 8.07
C MET A 112 -4.79 -4.91 8.72
N ASP A 113 -3.52 -5.20 8.42
CA ASP A 113 -2.37 -4.47 8.93
C ASP A 113 -1.87 -3.36 8.00
N SER A 114 -2.54 -3.13 6.87
CA SER A 114 -2.19 -2.08 5.88
C SER A 114 -0.77 -2.24 5.33
N ILE A 115 -0.41 -3.46 4.96
CA ILE A 115 0.89 -3.83 4.39
C ILE A 115 0.81 -3.80 2.87
N PRO A 116 1.72 -3.08 2.18
CA PRO A 116 1.75 -3.03 0.73
C PRO A 116 2.22 -4.38 0.16
N LEU A 117 1.33 -5.05 -0.58
CA LEU A 117 1.59 -6.37 -1.14
C LEU A 117 0.99 -6.50 -2.55
N ILE A 118 1.68 -7.22 -3.42
CA ILE A 118 1.17 -7.63 -4.74
C ILE A 118 1.09 -9.15 -4.76
N ALA A 119 -0.13 -9.66 -4.91
CA ALA A 119 -0.40 -11.08 -5.09
C ALA A 119 -0.60 -11.35 -6.58
N ILE A 120 0.32 -12.07 -7.20
CA ILE A 120 0.23 -12.47 -8.60
C ILE A 120 -0.27 -13.90 -8.66
N THR A 121 -1.32 -14.16 -9.43
CA THR A 121 -1.86 -15.50 -9.65
C THR A 121 -1.86 -15.83 -11.13
N GLY A 122 -1.40 -17.03 -11.47
CA GLY A 122 -1.71 -17.62 -12.76
C GLY A 122 -3.19 -18.03 -12.79
N GLN A 123 -3.80 -18.02 -13.97
CA GLN A 123 -5.18 -18.45 -14.17
C GLN A 123 -5.29 -19.40 -15.37
N VAL A 124 -6.37 -20.18 -15.42
CA VAL A 124 -6.73 -20.96 -16.61
C VAL A 124 -6.80 -20.06 -17.86
N PRO A 125 -6.63 -20.60 -19.08
CA PRO A 125 -6.78 -19.82 -20.30
C PRO A 125 -8.13 -19.09 -20.34
N SER A 126 -8.15 -17.86 -20.84
CA SER A 126 -9.36 -17.02 -20.82
C SER A 126 -10.55 -17.62 -21.58
N THR A 127 -10.29 -18.54 -22.52
CA THR A 127 -11.32 -19.25 -23.30
C THR A 127 -12.13 -20.28 -22.52
N VAL A 128 -11.66 -20.68 -21.33
CA VAL A 128 -12.33 -21.67 -20.46
C VAL A 128 -12.74 -21.10 -19.11
N LEU A 129 -12.64 -19.77 -18.93
CA LEU A 129 -13.14 -19.11 -17.72
C LEU A 129 -14.66 -19.30 -17.60
N GLY A 130 -15.12 -19.60 -16.40
CA GLY A 130 -16.51 -19.88 -16.04
C GLY A 130 -17.01 -21.27 -16.44
N THR A 131 -16.10 -22.21 -16.75
CA THR A 131 -16.48 -23.56 -17.24
C THR A 131 -16.16 -24.69 -16.26
N ASP A 132 -15.78 -24.35 -15.02
CA ASP A 132 -15.25 -25.28 -14.02
C ASP A 132 -14.02 -26.03 -14.57
N ALA A 133 -13.14 -25.30 -15.24
CA ALA A 133 -11.94 -25.87 -15.83
C ALA A 133 -10.98 -26.42 -14.75
N PHE A 134 -10.05 -27.29 -15.17
CA PHE A 134 -9.08 -27.88 -14.24
C PHE A 134 -8.26 -26.80 -13.50
N GLN A 135 -8.35 -26.81 -12.17
CA GLN A 135 -7.73 -25.81 -11.28
C GLN A 135 -8.18 -24.37 -11.56
N GLU A 136 -9.41 -24.18 -12.04
CA GLU A 136 -10.06 -22.88 -12.06
C GLU A 136 -10.55 -22.49 -10.65
N THR A 137 -10.44 -21.22 -10.31
CA THR A 137 -11.12 -20.62 -9.15
C THR A 137 -11.34 -19.15 -9.45
N ASP A 138 -12.53 -18.64 -9.12
CA ASP A 138 -12.81 -17.20 -9.09
C ASP A 138 -12.08 -16.55 -7.92
N ILE A 139 -10.76 -16.36 -8.08
CA ILE A 139 -9.92 -15.77 -7.05
C ILE A 139 -10.26 -14.29 -6.85
N ILE A 140 -10.74 -13.60 -7.88
CA ILE A 140 -11.14 -12.20 -7.78
C ILE A 140 -12.38 -12.09 -6.90
N GLY A 141 -13.42 -12.88 -7.14
CA GLY A 141 -14.60 -12.93 -6.28
C GLY A 141 -14.24 -13.35 -4.85
N ALA A 142 -13.41 -14.39 -4.69
CA ALA A 142 -12.97 -14.87 -3.38
C ALA A 142 -12.19 -13.82 -2.58
N THR A 143 -11.47 -12.90 -3.25
CA THR A 143 -10.62 -11.90 -2.59
C THR A 143 -11.15 -10.47 -2.66
N PHE A 144 -12.28 -10.22 -3.34
CA PHE A 144 -12.84 -8.89 -3.55
C PHE A 144 -12.95 -8.03 -2.27
N PRO A 145 -13.48 -8.53 -1.13
CA PRO A 145 -13.51 -7.76 0.12
C PRO A 145 -12.19 -7.75 0.88
N LEU A 146 -11.25 -8.62 0.50
CA LEU A 146 -10.02 -8.93 1.24
C LEU A 146 -8.80 -8.16 0.71
N VAL A 147 -8.93 -7.54 -0.46
CA VAL A 147 -7.88 -6.76 -1.11
C VAL A 147 -8.21 -5.27 -1.12
N LYS A 148 -7.23 -4.44 -1.47
CA LYS A 148 -7.46 -3.03 -1.80
C LYS A 148 -8.00 -2.89 -3.22
N HIS A 149 -7.52 -3.72 -4.13
CA HIS A 149 -8.00 -3.80 -5.50
C HIS A 149 -7.59 -5.13 -6.16
N SER A 150 -8.24 -5.48 -7.26
CA SER A 150 -7.93 -6.67 -8.05
C SER A 150 -7.97 -6.35 -9.53
N TYR A 151 -7.13 -7.03 -10.31
CA TYR A 151 -7.12 -6.98 -11.76
C TYR A 151 -7.18 -8.40 -12.33
N MET A 152 -7.94 -8.59 -13.41
CA MET A 152 -7.78 -9.72 -14.33
C MET A 152 -7.20 -9.17 -15.63
N ILE A 153 -6.02 -9.63 -16.03
CA ILE A 153 -5.41 -9.16 -17.28
C ILE A 153 -6.10 -9.86 -18.45
N GLN A 154 -6.70 -9.08 -19.35
CA GLN A 154 -7.42 -9.61 -20.50
C GLN A 154 -6.60 -9.54 -21.80
N ASN A 155 -5.62 -8.64 -21.86
CA ASN A 155 -4.76 -8.47 -23.02
C ASN A 155 -3.29 -8.27 -22.61
N VAL A 156 -2.36 -8.87 -23.35
CA VAL A 156 -0.92 -8.75 -23.14
C VAL A 156 -0.43 -7.28 -23.13
N ALA A 157 -1.07 -6.40 -23.90
CA ALA A 157 -0.73 -4.99 -23.98
C ALA A 157 -1.05 -4.20 -22.70
N GLU A 158 -1.89 -4.73 -21.82
CA GLU A 158 -2.30 -4.07 -20.57
C GLU A 158 -1.33 -4.32 -19.42
N ILE A 159 -0.47 -5.34 -19.53
CA ILE A 159 0.42 -5.77 -18.44
C ILE A 159 1.24 -4.61 -17.87
N PRO A 160 1.96 -3.78 -18.66
CA PRO A 160 2.75 -2.70 -18.08
C PRO A 160 1.91 -1.70 -17.29
N LYS A 161 0.73 -1.33 -17.83
CA LYS A 161 -0.18 -0.37 -17.20
C LYS A 161 -0.76 -0.93 -15.89
N ILE A 162 -1.28 -2.16 -15.93
CA ILE A 162 -1.90 -2.81 -14.76
C ILE A 162 -0.88 -2.98 -13.64
N ILE A 163 0.35 -3.40 -13.96
CA ILE A 163 1.40 -3.54 -12.94
C ILE A 163 1.75 -2.18 -12.32
N ASN A 164 1.90 -1.13 -13.13
CA ASN A 164 2.14 0.21 -12.61
C ASN A 164 1.01 0.72 -11.69
N GLU A 165 -0.25 0.50 -12.10
CA GLU A 165 -1.40 0.86 -11.27
C GLU A 165 -1.48 0.03 -9.98
N ALA A 166 -1.28 -1.29 -10.07
CA ALA A 166 -1.30 -2.18 -8.92
C ALA A 166 -0.26 -1.77 -7.87
N PHE A 167 0.97 -1.47 -8.29
CA PHE A 167 2.02 -0.98 -7.40
C PHE A 167 1.72 0.40 -6.82
N HIS A 168 1.18 1.31 -7.62
CA HIS A 168 0.76 2.63 -7.14
C HIS A 168 -0.35 2.51 -6.08
N ILE A 169 -1.38 1.71 -6.34
CA ILE A 169 -2.50 1.47 -5.43
C ILE A 169 -2.00 0.77 -4.18
N ALA A 170 -1.17 -0.28 -4.27
CA ALA A 170 -0.68 -0.99 -3.09
C ALA A 170 0.07 -0.07 -2.11
N ARG A 171 0.83 0.91 -2.64
CA ARG A 171 1.71 1.79 -1.85
C ARG A 171 1.07 3.09 -1.34
N THR A 172 0.17 3.70 -2.09
CA THR A 172 -0.30 5.07 -1.79
C THR A 172 -1.58 5.10 -0.96
N GLY A 173 -1.90 6.23 -0.33
CA GLY A 173 -3.00 6.31 0.64
C GLY A 173 -2.73 5.40 1.85
N ARG A 174 -3.75 4.68 2.32
CA ARG A 174 -3.56 3.55 3.23
C ARG A 174 -3.01 2.35 2.45
N PRO A 175 -1.80 1.85 2.71
CA PRO A 175 -1.23 0.74 1.95
C PRO A 175 -2.04 -0.55 2.13
N GLY A 176 -1.90 -1.48 1.20
CA GLY A 176 -2.61 -2.76 1.27
C GLY A 176 -2.34 -3.68 0.08
N PRO A 177 -2.89 -4.89 0.11
CA PRO A 177 -2.67 -5.88 -0.93
C PRO A 177 -3.47 -5.57 -2.20
N VAL A 178 -2.86 -5.78 -3.37
CA VAL A 178 -3.52 -5.79 -4.68
C VAL A 178 -3.29 -7.14 -5.34
N LEU A 179 -4.35 -7.73 -5.88
CA LEU A 179 -4.28 -9.00 -6.61
C LEU A 179 -4.24 -8.75 -8.12
N VAL A 180 -3.37 -9.47 -8.83
CA VAL A 180 -3.26 -9.43 -10.30
C VAL A 180 -3.34 -10.86 -10.82
N ASP A 181 -4.47 -11.20 -11.44
CA ASP A 181 -4.76 -12.51 -11.99
C ASP A 181 -4.47 -12.54 -13.50
N ILE A 182 -3.72 -13.55 -13.97
CA ILE A 182 -3.16 -13.58 -15.31
C ILE A 182 -3.45 -14.92 -15.99
N PRO A 183 -4.40 -14.97 -16.96
CA PRO A 183 -4.67 -16.17 -17.75
C PRO A 183 -3.44 -16.70 -18.49
N LYS A 184 -3.29 -18.03 -18.51
CA LYS A 184 -2.11 -18.69 -19.11
C LYS A 184 -1.88 -18.31 -20.57
N ASN A 185 -2.94 -18.21 -21.38
CA ASN A 185 -2.82 -17.80 -22.79
C ASN A 185 -2.29 -16.37 -22.94
N ILE A 186 -2.57 -15.46 -22.00
CA ILE A 186 -2.01 -14.10 -22.00
C ILE A 186 -0.53 -14.11 -21.65
N GLN A 187 -0.09 -15.01 -20.75
CA GLN A 187 1.33 -15.19 -20.44
C GLN A 187 2.14 -15.66 -21.66
N GLN A 188 1.51 -16.45 -22.54
CA GLN A 188 2.11 -17.03 -23.74
C GLN A 188 2.04 -16.11 -24.96
N GLN A 189 1.03 -15.26 -25.02
CA GLN A 189 0.80 -14.33 -26.12
C GLN A 189 2.00 -13.39 -26.31
N GLU A 190 2.37 -13.15 -27.56
CA GLU A 190 3.37 -12.15 -27.93
C GLU A 190 2.71 -10.80 -28.20
N GLY A 191 3.36 -9.72 -27.76
CA GLY A 191 2.93 -8.35 -28.00
C GLY A 191 4.10 -7.39 -28.05
N VAL A 192 3.90 -6.28 -28.76
CA VAL A 192 4.78 -5.11 -28.69
C VAL A 192 4.10 -4.12 -27.75
N VAL A 193 4.76 -3.74 -26.67
CA VAL A 193 4.18 -2.92 -25.61
C VAL A 193 5.04 -1.70 -25.33
N ASP A 194 4.42 -0.64 -24.80
CA ASP A 194 5.14 0.53 -24.30
C ASP A 194 5.24 0.44 -22.78
N PHE A 195 6.46 0.46 -22.24
CA PHE A 195 6.70 0.49 -20.81
C PHE A 195 6.67 1.89 -20.20
N ASN A 196 6.57 2.95 -21.03
CA ASN A 196 6.39 4.32 -20.56
C ASN A 196 4.94 4.60 -20.16
N VAL A 197 4.49 3.88 -19.14
CA VAL A 197 3.15 3.99 -18.59
C VAL A 197 3.08 5.06 -17.50
N LYS A 198 1.93 5.72 -17.42
CA LYS A 198 1.60 6.64 -16.33
C LYS A 198 0.40 6.09 -15.58
N PHE A 199 0.41 6.27 -14.27
CA PHE A 199 -0.74 5.96 -13.43
C PHE A 199 -2.00 6.68 -13.96
N ASN A 200 -3.06 5.92 -14.24
CA ASN A 200 -4.30 6.45 -14.78
C ASN A 200 -5.54 5.76 -14.18
N CYS A 201 -5.79 6.03 -12.90
CA CYS A 201 -7.04 5.66 -12.24
C CYS A 201 -7.75 6.93 -11.72
N PRO A 202 -8.66 7.54 -12.51
CA PRO A 202 -9.26 8.84 -12.18
C PRO A 202 -10.02 8.87 -10.85
N SER A 203 -10.60 7.74 -10.44
CA SER A 203 -11.34 7.57 -9.19
C SER A 203 -10.44 7.40 -7.97
N TYR A 204 -9.18 7.01 -8.15
CA TYR A 204 -8.24 6.77 -7.06
C TYR A 204 -7.31 7.97 -6.84
N LYS A 205 -7.64 8.82 -5.86
CA LYS A 205 -6.89 10.03 -5.52
C LYS A 205 -6.74 10.16 -4.00
N PRO A 206 -5.78 9.46 -3.37
CA PRO A 206 -5.57 9.56 -1.93
C PRO A 206 -5.17 10.99 -1.55
N ASN A 207 -5.84 11.57 -0.55
CA ASN A 207 -5.50 12.89 -0.05
C ASN A 207 -4.30 12.80 0.91
N LEU A 208 -3.12 13.21 0.43
CA LEU A 208 -1.89 13.22 1.25
C LEU A 208 -1.72 14.52 2.04
N LYS A 209 -2.43 15.59 1.66
CA LYS A 209 -2.17 16.94 2.18
C LYS A 209 -3.19 17.29 3.28
N PRO A 210 -2.78 17.31 4.55
CA PRO A 210 -3.66 17.69 5.63
C PRO A 210 -4.04 19.18 5.56
N SER A 211 -5.24 19.49 6.04
CA SER A 211 -5.74 20.88 6.10
C SER A 211 -4.95 21.68 7.13
N ALA A 212 -4.30 22.77 6.69
CA ALA A 212 -3.57 23.68 7.57
C ALA A 212 -4.49 24.31 8.64
N LEU A 213 -5.75 24.58 8.29
CA LEU A 213 -6.73 25.11 9.25
C LEU A 213 -7.06 24.10 10.36
N GLN A 214 -7.23 22.82 10.01
CA GLN A 214 -7.45 21.77 11.01
C GLN A 214 -6.19 21.55 11.87
N CYS A 215 -5.00 21.58 11.28
CA CYS A 215 -3.75 21.53 12.04
C CYS A 215 -3.61 22.72 13.00
N LYS A 216 -4.01 23.93 12.59
CA LYS A 216 -4.00 25.11 13.47
C LYS A 216 -4.98 24.98 14.64
N LYS A 217 -6.18 24.44 14.39
CA LYS A 217 -7.16 24.12 15.45
C LYS A 217 -6.61 23.09 16.43
N ALA A 218 -6.00 22.02 15.92
CA ALA A 218 -5.35 21.00 16.74
C ALA A 218 -4.22 21.59 17.59
N ALA A 219 -3.34 22.42 17.01
CA ALA A 219 -2.27 23.08 17.75
C ALA A 219 -2.81 23.95 18.91
N HIS A 220 -3.91 24.67 18.69
CA HIS A 220 -4.55 25.45 19.76
C HIS A 220 -5.11 24.55 20.87
N ALA A 221 -5.76 23.43 20.54
CA ALA A 221 -6.23 22.47 21.53
C ALA A 221 -5.06 21.87 22.32
N ILE A 222 -3.95 21.55 21.64
CA ILE A 222 -2.73 21.03 22.26
C ILE A 222 -2.13 22.02 23.27
N GLN A 223 -2.06 23.32 22.92
CA GLN A 223 -1.52 24.36 23.79
C GLN A 223 -2.37 24.62 25.04
N ASN A 224 -3.68 24.36 24.98
CA ASN A 224 -4.60 24.56 26.10
C ASN A 224 -4.80 23.30 26.97
N ALA A 225 -4.37 22.13 26.49
CA ALA A 225 -4.52 20.87 27.20
C ALA A 225 -3.60 20.80 28.42
N LYS A 226 -4.11 20.26 29.54
CA LYS A 226 -3.37 20.08 30.78
C LYS A 226 -2.79 18.67 30.91
N ARG A 227 -3.43 17.67 30.30
CA ARG A 227 -3.03 16.26 30.32
C ARG A 227 -3.14 15.64 28.93
N PRO A 228 -2.45 16.19 27.91
CA PRO A 228 -2.47 15.61 26.57
C PRO A 228 -1.72 14.27 26.53
N ILE A 229 -2.19 13.35 25.68
CA ILE A 229 -1.52 12.08 25.37
C ILE A 229 -1.44 11.92 23.85
N ILE A 230 -0.25 11.58 23.34
CA ILE A 230 -0.10 11.12 21.96
C ILE A 230 -0.41 9.63 21.93
N TYR A 231 -1.40 9.25 21.12
CA TYR A 231 -1.75 7.86 20.83
C TYR A 231 -1.33 7.53 19.39
N ALA A 232 -0.21 6.83 19.23
CA ALA A 232 0.41 6.63 17.92
C ALA A 232 0.41 5.17 17.47
N GLY A 233 0.22 4.93 16.17
CA GLY A 233 0.09 3.59 15.62
C GLY A 233 0.88 3.34 14.34
N GLY A 234 0.48 2.28 13.62
CA GLY A 234 1.16 1.82 12.41
C GLY A 234 1.20 2.86 11.29
N GLY A 235 0.28 3.84 11.27
CA GLY A 235 0.34 4.92 10.28
C GLY A 235 1.62 5.78 10.38
N ILE A 236 2.20 5.91 11.57
CA ILE A 236 3.51 6.58 11.76
C ILE A 236 4.63 5.77 11.09
N VAL A 237 4.59 4.43 11.22
CA VAL A 237 5.56 3.53 10.59
C VAL A 237 5.43 3.61 9.07
N SER A 238 4.21 3.43 8.54
CA SER A 238 3.96 3.40 7.10
C SER A 238 4.28 4.73 6.40
N SER A 239 4.09 5.85 7.09
CA SER A 239 4.46 7.19 6.59
C SER A 239 5.96 7.49 6.74
N GLY A 240 6.70 6.68 7.50
CA GLY A 240 8.10 6.93 7.85
C GLY A 240 8.27 8.20 8.67
N ALA A 241 7.36 8.43 9.62
CA ALA A 241 7.20 9.67 10.38
C ALA A 241 7.79 9.60 11.81
N SER A 242 8.62 8.58 12.11
CA SER A 242 9.11 8.34 13.47
C SER A 242 9.97 9.49 13.99
N GLU A 243 10.81 10.11 13.15
CA GLU A 243 11.62 11.26 13.55
C GLU A 243 10.76 12.50 13.79
N GLU A 244 9.81 12.78 12.90
CA GLU A 244 8.87 13.89 13.08
C GLU A 244 8.04 13.75 14.36
N LEU A 245 7.59 12.52 14.67
CA LEU A 245 6.87 12.22 15.90
C LEU A 245 7.75 12.49 17.13
N ARG A 246 8.99 11.98 17.14
CA ARG A 246 9.94 12.19 18.25
C ARG A 246 10.26 13.65 18.45
N ALA A 247 10.52 14.40 17.37
CA ALA A 247 10.80 15.82 17.43
C ALA A 247 9.60 16.61 17.98
N PHE A 248 8.38 16.25 17.56
CA PHE A 248 7.14 16.83 18.06
C PHE A 248 6.90 16.53 19.54
N ALA A 249 7.03 15.27 19.96
CA ALA A 249 6.89 14.86 21.36
C ALA A 249 7.93 15.56 22.26
N LYS A 250 9.19 15.61 21.84
CA LYS A 250 10.26 16.31 22.58
C LYS A 250 10.02 17.81 22.74
N LYS A 251 9.51 18.47 21.69
CA LYS A 251 9.22 19.92 21.72
C LYS A 251 8.07 20.23 22.68
N THR A 252 7.04 19.40 22.67
CA THR A 252 5.81 19.62 23.44
C THR A 252 5.85 19.03 24.85
N GLY A 253 6.77 18.10 25.11
CA GLY A 253 6.84 17.35 26.36
C GLY A 253 5.69 16.34 26.54
N ILE A 254 4.91 16.06 25.49
CA ILE A 254 3.72 15.22 25.58
C ILE A 254 4.13 13.74 25.58
N PRO A 255 3.68 12.94 26.57
CA PRO A 255 3.96 11.52 26.60
C PRO A 255 3.27 10.76 25.46
N VAL A 256 3.95 9.74 24.95
CA VAL A 256 3.56 8.94 23.78
C VAL A 256 3.26 7.51 24.21
N THR A 257 2.05 7.04 23.89
CA THR A 257 1.69 5.63 23.95
C THR A 257 1.49 5.06 22.55
N THR A 258 1.73 3.77 22.39
CA THR A 258 1.78 3.11 21.08
C THR A 258 0.84 1.91 20.97
N THR A 259 0.26 1.70 19.78
CA THR A 259 -0.35 0.39 19.47
C THR A 259 0.74 -0.67 19.29
N VAL A 260 0.34 -1.95 19.24
CA VAL A 260 1.23 -3.05 18.81
C VAL A 260 1.86 -2.78 17.44
N MET A 261 1.11 -2.17 16.52
CA MET A 261 1.57 -1.82 15.18
C MET A 261 2.51 -0.61 15.14
N GLY A 262 2.53 0.19 16.21
CA GLY A 262 3.40 1.35 16.37
C GLY A 262 4.66 1.08 17.20
N LEU A 263 4.91 -0.16 17.63
CA LEU A 263 6.09 -0.47 18.43
C LEU A 263 7.38 -0.12 17.67
N GLY A 264 8.27 0.61 18.34
CA GLY A 264 9.56 1.06 17.78
C GLY A 264 9.57 2.48 17.21
N ILE A 265 8.43 3.16 17.07
CA ILE A 265 8.39 4.56 16.61
C ILE A 265 9.01 5.53 17.63
N ILE A 266 9.03 5.16 18.91
CA ILE A 266 9.74 5.83 20.00
C ILE A 266 10.51 4.75 20.79
N PRO A 267 11.77 4.99 21.19
CA PRO A 267 12.49 4.06 22.05
C PRO A 267 11.74 3.79 23.34
N SER A 268 11.70 2.53 23.78
CA SER A 268 10.95 2.11 24.98
C SER A 268 11.57 2.59 26.30
N ASN A 269 12.81 3.08 26.25
CA ASN A 269 13.53 3.72 27.34
C ASN A 269 13.52 5.26 27.26
N ASP A 270 12.87 5.85 26.24
CA ASP A 270 12.65 7.29 26.18
C ASP A 270 11.74 7.72 27.34
N PRO A 271 12.08 8.81 28.07
CA PRO A 271 11.27 9.26 29.21
C PRO A 271 9.83 9.66 28.84
N LEU A 272 9.56 10.00 27.58
CA LEU A 272 8.20 10.28 27.10
C LEU A 272 7.46 9.01 26.67
N SER A 273 8.09 7.84 26.63
CA SER A 273 7.44 6.59 26.23
C SER A 273 6.59 6.01 27.35
N LEU A 274 5.29 5.92 27.12
CA LEU A 274 4.35 5.15 27.94
C LEU A 274 4.29 3.67 27.52
N ARG A 275 5.11 3.24 26.56
CA ARG A 275 5.06 1.89 25.97
C ARG A 275 3.72 1.61 25.28
N MET A 276 3.33 0.33 25.22
CA MET A 276 2.12 -0.12 24.54
C MET A 276 0.91 0.06 25.44
N LEU A 277 -0.22 0.53 24.90
CA LEU A 277 -1.54 0.49 25.57
C LEU A 277 -2.41 -0.68 25.07
N GLY A 278 -3.57 -0.85 25.69
CA GLY A 278 -4.59 -1.83 25.31
C GLY A 278 -4.65 -3.03 26.25
N MET A 279 -5.27 -4.11 25.76
CA MET A 279 -5.60 -5.33 26.52
C MET A 279 -4.40 -5.95 27.25
N HIS A 280 -3.22 -5.93 26.63
CA HIS A 280 -1.96 -6.38 27.22
C HIS A 280 -0.93 -5.24 27.32
N GLY A 281 -1.42 -4.01 27.35
CA GLY A 281 -0.61 -2.81 27.48
C GLY A 281 -0.09 -2.60 28.90
N ALA A 282 0.84 -1.67 29.04
CA ALA A 282 1.32 -1.22 30.33
C ALA A 282 0.19 -0.55 31.12
N VAL A 283 0.07 -0.89 32.40
CA VAL A 283 -0.96 -0.34 33.29
C VAL A 283 -0.94 1.19 33.30
N TYR A 284 0.24 1.79 33.39
CA TYR A 284 0.40 3.24 33.39
C TYR A 284 0.02 3.90 32.06
N ALA A 285 0.17 3.21 30.91
CA ALA A 285 -0.28 3.71 29.62
C ALA A 285 -1.81 3.82 29.57
N ASN A 286 -2.48 2.74 30.00
CA ASN A 286 -3.94 2.67 30.06
C ASN A 286 -4.53 3.65 31.07
N ILE A 287 -3.89 3.84 32.23
CA ILE A 287 -4.30 4.84 33.23
C ILE A 287 -4.12 6.25 32.68
N ALA A 288 -2.96 6.55 32.09
CA ALA A 288 -2.65 7.89 31.60
C ALA A 288 -3.62 8.33 30.49
N ILE A 289 -3.87 7.48 29.48
CA ILE A 289 -4.76 7.84 28.37
C ILE A 289 -6.22 8.01 28.84
N ASN A 290 -6.70 7.21 29.78
CA ASN A 290 -8.07 7.36 30.31
C ASN A 290 -8.26 8.60 31.19
N HIS A 291 -7.17 9.16 31.74
CA HIS A 291 -7.19 10.43 32.48
C HIS A 291 -6.80 11.64 31.62
N ALA A 292 -6.51 11.44 30.34
CA ALA A 292 -6.19 12.53 29.42
C ALA A 292 -7.38 13.48 29.27
N ASP A 293 -7.09 14.76 29.09
CA ASP A 293 -8.09 15.74 28.63
C ASP A 293 -8.04 15.95 27.11
N LEU A 294 -6.95 15.53 26.46
CA LEU A 294 -6.78 15.53 25.02
C LEU A 294 -6.06 14.25 24.56
N VAL A 295 -6.66 13.52 23.62
CA VAL A 295 -6.03 12.38 22.94
C VAL A 295 -5.68 12.79 21.51
N ILE A 296 -4.40 12.72 21.18
CA ILE A 296 -3.86 13.04 19.85
C ILE A 296 -3.58 11.72 19.13
N ALA A 297 -4.60 11.19 18.47
CA ALA A 297 -4.59 9.93 17.76
C ALA A 297 -3.91 10.11 16.39
N MET A 298 -2.74 9.48 16.20
CA MET A 298 -1.91 9.63 15.01
C MET A 298 -1.68 8.29 14.32
N GLY A 299 -2.32 8.08 13.16
CA GLY A 299 -2.18 6.85 12.37
C GLY A 299 -2.68 5.60 13.12
N VAL A 300 -3.85 5.71 13.74
CA VAL A 300 -4.51 4.67 14.54
C VAL A 300 -5.96 4.50 14.11
N ARG A 301 -6.48 3.28 14.29
CA ARG A 301 -7.83 2.88 13.86
C ARG A 301 -8.82 2.62 15.00
N PHE A 302 -8.45 3.00 16.23
CA PHE A 302 -9.25 2.77 17.45
C PHE A 302 -9.82 1.34 17.54
N ASP A 303 -8.96 0.33 17.44
CA ASP A 303 -9.38 -1.06 17.48
C ASP A 303 -9.83 -1.49 18.89
N ASP A 304 -10.61 -2.57 18.95
CA ASP A 304 -11.18 -3.13 20.17
C ASP A 304 -10.13 -3.63 21.16
N ARG A 305 -8.95 -4.05 20.69
CA ARG A 305 -7.85 -4.51 21.55
C ARG A 305 -7.16 -3.37 22.28
N VAL A 306 -7.28 -2.14 21.78
CA VAL A 306 -6.85 -0.94 22.49
C VAL A 306 -7.98 -0.35 23.32
N THR A 307 -9.14 -0.14 22.69
CA THR A 307 -10.23 0.67 23.27
C THR A 307 -11.04 -0.06 24.33
N GLY A 308 -11.15 -1.39 24.24
CA GLY A 308 -12.05 -2.15 25.10
C GLY A 308 -13.50 -1.69 24.95
N LYS A 309 -14.13 -1.29 26.05
CA LYS A 309 -15.50 -0.75 26.02
C LYS A 309 -15.46 0.71 25.56
N LEU A 310 -15.82 0.97 24.31
CA LEU A 310 -15.79 2.30 23.67
C LEU A 310 -16.46 3.40 24.50
N ALA A 311 -17.59 3.12 25.15
CA ALA A 311 -18.31 4.09 25.97
C ALA A 311 -17.53 4.58 27.22
N GLU A 312 -16.50 3.85 27.64
CA GLU A 312 -15.65 4.19 28.79
C GLU A 312 -14.27 4.70 28.35
N PHE A 313 -13.87 4.44 27.11
CA PHE A 313 -12.55 4.80 26.60
C PHE A 313 -12.37 6.31 26.52
N CYS A 314 -11.52 6.85 27.40
CA CYS A 314 -11.18 8.27 27.46
C CYS A 314 -12.41 9.21 27.46
N LYS A 315 -13.47 8.86 28.20
CA LYS A 315 -14.80 9.52 28.11
C LYS A 315 -14.79 11.06 28.27
N ASN A 316 -13.78 11.60 28.96
CA ASN A 316 -13.68 13.03 29.28
C ASN A 316 -12.66 13.75 28.39
N ALA A 317 -12.05 13.06 27.43
CA ALA A 317 -11.03 13.63 26.56
C ALA A 317 -11.66 14.20 25.29
N GLN A 318 -11.06 15.29 24.80
CA GLN A 318 -11.22 15.73 23.42
C GLN A 318 -10.34 14.87 22.50
N PHE A 319 -10.77 14.61 21.26
CA PHE A 319 -10.03 13.82 20.28
C PHE A 319 -9.58 14.64 19.07
N ILE A 320 -8.28 14.56 18.79
CA ILE A 320 -7.70 14.87 17.48
C ILE A 320 -7.39 13.52 16.81
N GLN A 321 -7.87 13.28 15.59
CA GLN A 321 -7.45 12.12 14.79
C GLN A 321 -6.80 12.56 13.50
N ILE A 322 -5.58 12.06 13.28
CA ILE A 322 -4.83 12.21 12.04
C ILE A 322 -4.79 10.86 11.34
N ASP A 323 -5.49 10.74 10.21
CA ASP A 323 -5.50 9.52 9.41
C ASP A 323 -5.51 9.85 7.92
N ILE A 324 -4.88 9.00 7.13
CA ILE A 324 -4.83 9.12 5.67
C ILE A 324 -6.12 8.58 5.03
N ASP A 325 -6.79 7.67 5.71
CA ASP A 325 -8.04 7.04 5.29
C ASP A 325 -9.24 7.78 5.90
N PRO A 326 -10.04 8.50 5.09
CA PRO A 326 -11.19 9.23 5.61
C PRO A 326 -12.25 8.29 6.22
N THR A 327 -12.25 7.01 5.88
CA THR A 327 -13.21 6.03 6.41
C THR A 327 -12.89 5.57 7.84
N GLU A 328 -11.68 5.85 8.32
CA GLU A 328 -11.27 5.58 9.71
C GLU A 328 -11.65 6.71 10.67
N ILE A 329 -11.92 7.91 10.14
CA ILE A 329 -12.36 9.07 10.92
C ILE A 329 -13.84 8.92 11.26
N ASN A 330 -14.20 9.14 12.53
CA ASN A 330 -15.57 8.98 13.06
C ASN A 330 -16.13 7.55 12.98
N LYS A 331 -15.29 6.53 12.73
CA LYS A 331 -15.76 5.15 12.57
C LYS A 331 -16.17 4.52 13.90
N ASN A 332 -15.26 4.51 14.88
CA ASN A 332 -15.46 3.89 16.19
C ASN A 332 -15.67 4.92 17.31
N ILE A 333 -15.07 6.11 17.18
CA ILE A 333 -15.15 7.21 18.14
C ILE A 333 -15.41 8.50 17.35
N LEU A 334 -16.26 9.38 17.87
CA LEU A 334 -16.49 10.71 17.29
C LEU A 334 -15.29 11.61 17.55
N ILE A 335 -14.80 12.27 16.50
CA ILE A 335 -13.58 13.07 16.51
C ILE A 335 -13.93 14.54 16.48
N ASP A 336 -13.43 15.29 17.47
CA ASP A 336 -13.63 16.74 17.57
C ASP A 336 -12.82 17.51 16.50
N ILE A 337 -11.58 17.08 16.25
CA ILE A 337 -10.68 17.73 15.30
C ILE A 337 -10.12 16.68 14.32
N PRO A 338 -10.83 16.41 13.21
CA PRO A 338 -10.38 15.47 12.19
C PRO A 338 -9.34 16.11 11.26
N ILE A 339 -8.21 15.44 11.06
CA ILE A 339 -7.16 15.82 10.12
C ILE A 339 -6.97 14.67 9.14
N GLN A 340 -7.64 14.75 7.99
CA GLN A 340 -7.39 13.80 6.90
C GLN A 340 -6.08 14.17 6.19
N GLY A 341 -5.13 13.24 6.12
CA GLY A 341 -3.90 13.42 5.36
C GLY A 341 -2.77 12.50 5.82
N ASP A 342 -1.62 12.64 5.17
CA ASP A 342 -0.42 11.95 5.59
C ASP A 342 0.08 12.48 6.95
N VAL A 343 0.29 11.57 7.90
CA VAL A 343 0.63 11.92 9.29
C VAL A 343 1.99 12.62 9.40
N LYS A 344 2.97 12.28 8.55
CA LYS A 344 4.27 12.97 8.50
C LYS A 344 4.11 14.43 8.09
N GLN A 345 3.28 14.70 7.08
CA GLN A 345 2.97 16.08 6.69
C GLN A 345 2.21 16.83 7.80
N ALA A 346 1.26 16.17 8.46
CA ALA A 346 0.51 16.78 9.55
C ALA A 346 1.43 17.14 10.73
N LEU A 347 2.34 16.23 11.11
CA LEU A 347 3.36 16.46 12.13
C LEU A 347 4.26 17.65 11.80
N LYS A 348 4.72 17.78 10.55
CA LYS A 348 5.52 18.94 10.12
C LYS A 348 4.79 20.27 10.29
N ILE A 349 3.52 20.32 9.91
CA ILE A 349 2.69 21.52 10.04
C ILE A 349 2.44 21.82 11.53
N LEU A 350 2.04 20.82 12.30
CA LEU A 350 1.79 20.95 13.75
C LEU A 350 3.04 21.42 14.49
N HIS A 351 4.21 20.87 14.17
CA HIS A 351 5.49 21.26 14.77
C HIS A 351 5.81 22.75 14.56
N GLY A 352 5.34 23.36 13.46
CA GLY A 352 5.49 24.79 13.21
C GLY A 352 4.51 25.68 13.98
N TYR A 353 3.42 25.13 14.51
CA TYR A 353 2.38 25.88 15.25
C TYR A 353 2.47 25.78 16.76
N VAL A 354 3.05 24.69 17.29
CA VAL A 354 3.20 24.47 18.73
C VAL A 354 4.50 25.03 19.29
#